data_AF-A0A8S3DMG0-F1
#
_entry.id   AF-A0A8S3DMG0-F1
#
_cell.length_a   1.000
_cell.length_b   1.000
_cell.length_c   1.000
_cell.angle_alpha   90.00
_cell.angle_beta   90.00
_cell.angle_gamma   90.00
#
_symmetry.space_group_name_H-M   'P 1'
#
loop_
_entity.id
_entity.type
_entity.pdbx_description
1 polymer ?
#
loop_
_entity_poly.entity_id
_entity_poly.type
_entity_poly.pdbx_seq_one_letter_code
_entity_poly.pdbx_strand_id
1 'polypeptide(L)'
;SCDNVFVIFDAWYSEKLDIYNEARLNKRKIEFYGKLTTKQEKQYKRDWDYTASIVSQRLTLKDDVEQHNKDETGEEKHFDSIKNTDLIRMMKVNEQQMIQMMIGVLRHAAASVFVTSFTTSAAFFTNMISRIAYVQLFGLFMGCCILFNFLMTVTMIVSFVIVYEKICEPLSARFGLFNHFPAIFDTIMISLTRVNHAIFTVYIPRIIIKFRYFFITFFLILGILGLLIVFYHPKLTPPKSRRYQFFQLNHPFERFEYQMRDEFLSYINEDKENITNPLLIFIFGVEDIDLVHPFNPDQQKTVDNENIVFNKKIDFYDPLTLRWLDTFLKDLNRSELFTNVQNTYSQWLTIGRLLRGFIKKDLSSNSTYDEDEFFVPSTRNE
;
A
#
# COMPACT_ATOMS: atom_id res chain seq x y z
N SER A 1 3.23 -12.22 6.70
CA SER A 1 4.63 -12.66 6.79
C SER A 1 4.73 -14.13 7.18
N CYS A 2 4.03 -14.59 8.23
CA CYS A 2 4.02 -16.02 8.62
C CYS A 2 3.50 -16.97 7.53
N ASP A 3 2.50 -16.57 6.74
CA ASP A 3 1.94 -17.43 5.68
C ASP A 3 2.97 -17.79 4.60
N ASN A 4 3.82 -16.84 4.20
CA ASN A 4 4.87 -17.09 3.22
C ASN A 4 5.91 -18.09 3.76
N VAL A 5 6.20 -18.04 5.05
CA VAL A 5 7.13 -18.98 5.71
C VAL A 5 6.54 -20.39 5.71
N PHE A 6 5.27 -20.55 6.08
CA PHE A 6 4.61 -21.87 6.08
C PHE A 6 4.54 -22.48 4.68
N VAL A 7 4.19 -21.71 3.66
CA VAL A 7 4.14 -22.18 2.27
C VAL A 7 5.52 -22.64 1.80
N ILE A 8 6.57 -21.92 2.19
CA ILE A 8 7.94 -22.25 1.78
C ILE A 8 8.48 -23.47 2.53
N PHE A 9 8.13 -23.63 3.82
CA PHE A 9 8.43 -24.86 4.54
C PHE A 9 7.69 -26.06 3.96
N ASP A 10 6.43 -25.91 3.57
CA ASP A 10 5.65 -26.99 2.94
C ASP A 10 6.24 -27.36 1.57
N ALA A 11 6.62 -26.36 0.76
CA ALA A 11 7.35 -26.58 -0.49
C ALA A 11 8.70 -27.26 -0.27
N TRP A 12 9.44 -26.86 0.78
CA TRP A 12 10.71 -27.50 1.16
C TRP A 12 10.53 -28.96 1.56
N TYR A 13 9.51 -29.29 2.35
CA TYR A 13 9.22 -30.66 2.73
C TYR A 13 8.69 -31.51 1.56
N SER A 14 7.99 -30.89 0.61
CA SER A 14 7.58 -31.55 -0.64
C SER A 14 8.81 -31.94 -1.48
N GLU A 15 9.74 -31.01 -1.72
CA GLU A 15 10.99 -31.29 -2.44
C GLU A 15 11.85 -32.34 -1.71
N LYS A 16 11.87 -32.31 -0.38
CA LYS A 16 12.56 -33.33 0.44
C LYS A 16 11.92 -34.72 0.30
N LEU A 17 10.59 -34.79 0.17
CA LEU A 17 9.86 -36.03 -0.10
C LEU A 17 10.17 -36.57 -1.49
N ASP A 18 10.30 -35.72 -2.50
CA ASP A 18 10.63 -36.13 -3.87
C ASP A 18 12.03 -36.75 -3.95
N ILE A 19 13.02 -36.15 -3.27
CA ILE A 19 14.37 -36.74 -3.14
C ILE A 19 14.35 -38.08 -2.41
N TYR A 20 13.54 -38.21 -1.36
CA TYR A 20 13.37 -39.47 -0.64
C TYR A 20 12.79 -40.57 -1.55
N ASN A 21 11.78 -40.22 -2.36
CA ASN A 21 11.16 -41.13 -3.32
C ASN A 21 12.13 -41.52 -4.45
N GLU A 22 12.91 -40.58 -4.98
CA GLU A 22 13.92 -40.84 -6.00
C GLU A 22 15.04 -41.76 -5.48
N ALA A 23 15.51 -41.54 -4.25
CA ALA A 23 16.53 -42.37 -3.62
C ALA A 23 16.06 -43.83 -3.45
N ARG A 24 14.78 -44.04 -3.12
CA ARG A 24 14.16 -45.36 -3.02
C ARG A 24 14.08 -46.06 -4.38
N LEU A 25 13.62 -45.37 -5.42
CA LEU A 25 13.54 -45.91 -6.78
C LEU A 25 14.93 -46.34 -7.29
N ASN A 26 15.95 -45.55 -6.98
CA ASN A 26 17.34 -45.80 -7.39
C ASN A 26 18.11 -46.75 -6.45
N LYS A 27 17.46 -47.37 -5.46
CA LYS A 27 18.07 -48.26 -4.45
C LYS A 27 19.27 -47.64 -3.73
N ARG A 28 19.29 -46.32 -3.52
CA ARG A 28 20.33 -45.62 -2.76
C ARG A 28 20.04 -45.68 -1.26
N LYS A 29 21.07 -45.94 -0.45
CA LYS A 29 20.93 -45.96 1.01
C LYS A 29 20.80 -44.53 1.57
N ILE A 30 19.80 -44.30 2.42
CA ILE A 30 19.52 -43.00 3.02
C ILE A 30 20.17 -42.91 4.41
N GLU A 31 20.85 -41.81 4.69
CA GLU A 31 21.42 -41.51 6.02
C GLU A 31 20.41 -40.69 6.86
N PHE A 32 20.42 -40.87 8.18
CA PHE A 32 19.54 -40.16 9.11
C PHE A 32 20.35 -39.49 10.22
N TYR A 33 19.85 -38.38 10.79
CA TYR A 33 20.55 -37.60 11.82
C TYR A 33 20.73 -38.32 13.17
N GLY A 34 20.10 -39.50 13.38
CA GLY A 34 20.19 -40.28 14.61
C GLY A 34 19.74 -41.74 14.44
N LYS A 35 19.75 -42.51 15.54
CA LYS A 35 19.18 -43.87 15.55
C LYS A 35 17.66 -43.77 15.40
N LEU A 36 17.12 -44.41 14.36
CA LEU A 36 15.68 -44.49 14.16
C LEU A 36 15.04 -45.24 15.34
N THR A 37 13.86 -44.78 15.74
CA THR A 37 13.02 -45.57 16.66
C THR A 37 12.59 -46.87 15.97
N THR A 38 12.28 -47.91 16.76
CA THR A 38 11.83 -49.20 16.24
C THR A 38 10.57 -49.09 15.36
N LYS A 39 9.73 -48.07 15.57
CA LYS A 39 8.58 -47.76 14.70
C LYS A 39 9.03 -47.17 13.35
N GLN A 40 9.96 -46.22 13.37
CA GLN A 40 10.49 -45.58 12.16
C GLN A 40 11.32 -46.54 11.30
N GLU A 41 12.09 -47.44 11.92
CA GLU A 41 12.88 -48.45 11.20
C GLU A 41 11.99 -49.49 10.51
N LYS A 42 10.95 -49.98 11.21
CA LYS A 42 9.93 -50.85 10.61
C LYS A 42 9.22 -50.16 9.45
N GLN A 43 8.96 -48.86 9.58
CA GLN A 43 8.33 -48.07 8.51
C GLN A 43 9.25 -47.93 7.29
N TYR A 44 10.49 -47.50 7.49
CA TYR A 44 11.49 -47.40 6.42
C TYR A 44 11.63 -48.72 5.65
N LYS A 45 11.66 -49.85 6.36
CA LYS A 45 11.74 -51.17 5.75
C LYS A 45 10.49 -51.51 4.92
N ARG A 46 9.28 -51.24 5.45
CA ARG A 46 8.03 -51.42 4.68
C ARG A 46 8.01 -50.60 3.39
N ASP A 47 8.43 -49.35 3.49
CA ASP A 47 8.47 -48.43 2.36
C ASP A 47 9.47 -48.91 1.30
N TRP A 48 10.64 -49.38 1.73
CA TRP A 48 11.64 -49.97 0.84
C TRP A 48 11.14 -51.25 0.15
N ASP A 49 10.55 -52.18 0.91
CA ASP A 49 10.05 -53.47 0.42
C ASP A 49 8.90 -53.27 -0.59
N TYR A 50 8.01 -52.30 -0.33
CA TYR A 50 6.93 -51.92 -1.24
C TYR A 50 7.45 -51.35 -2.57
N THR A 51 8.46 -50.46 -2.52
CA THR A 51 9.06 -49.95 -3.75
C THR A 51 9.75 -51.05 -4.54
N ALA A 52 10.45 -51.96 -3.85
CA ALA A 52 11.09 -53.11 -4.48
C ALA A 52 10.07 -54.03 -5.16
N SER A 53 8.92 -54.30 -4.52
CA SER A 53 7.86 -55.14 -5.10
C SER A 53 7.23 -54.52 -6.35
N ILE A 54 6.94 -53.21 -6.33
CA ILE A 54 6.37 -52.48 -7.47
C ILE A 54 7.37 -52.44 -8.64
N VAL A 55 8.64 -52.14 -8.37
CA VAL A 55 9.68 -52.13 -9.41
C VAL A 55 9.87 -53.53 -10.00
N SER A 56 9.85 -54.59 -9.19
CA SER A 56 9.90 -55.96 -9.71
C SER A 56 8.67 -56.31 -10.54
N GLN A 57 7.47 -55.89 -10.12
CA GLN A 57 6.23 -56.16 -10.85
C GLN A 57 6.21 -55.44 -12.21
N ARG A 58 6.74 -54.22 -12.28
CA ARG A 58 6.93 -53.49 -13.55
C ARG A 58 7.99 -54.13 -14.45
N LEU A 59 9.04 -54.72 -13.88
CA LEU A 59 10.05 -55.45 -14.67
C LEU A 59 9.47 -56.74 -15.24
N THR A 60 8.69 -57.50 -14.47
CA THR A 60 8.00 -58.71 -14.95
C THR A 60 6.92 -58.40 -16.00
N LEU A 61 6.18 -57.29 -15.84
CA LEU A 61 5.21 -56.83 -16.85
C LEU A 61 5.89 -56.32 -18.14
N LYS A 62 7.14 -55.87 -18.06
CA LYS A 62 7.93 -55.45 -19.24
C LYS A 62 8.44 -56.63 -20.06
N ASP A 63 8.56 -57.81 -19.45
CA ASP A 63 8.95 -59.04 -20.13
C ASP A 63 7.74 -59.76 -20.76
N ASP A 64 6.52 -59.45 -20.35
CA ASP A 64 5.30 -60.13 -20.81
C ASP A 64 4.43 -59.34 -21.81
N VAL A 65 4.70 -58.05 -22.10
CA VAL A 65 3.78 -57.23 -22.90
C VAL A 65 4.46 -56.20 -23.82
N GLU A 66 4.83 -56.62 -25.04
CA GLU A 66 4.25 -55.97 -26.23
C GLU A 66 2.76 -56.36 -26.26
N GLN A 67 1.85 -55.38 -26.38
CA GLN A 67 0.37 -55.51 -26.38
C GLN A 67 -0.38 -55.39 -25.04
N HIS A 68 -0.47 -54.19 -24.47
CA HIS A 68 -1.76 -53.50 -24.26
C HIS A 68 -1.51 -52.17 -23.55
N ASN A 69 -1.50 -51.10 -24.34
CA ASN A 69 -1.68 -49.75 -23.83
C ASN A 69 -3.14 -49.57 -23.41
N LYS A 70 -3.34 -49.25 -22.12
CA LYS A 70 -4.37 -48.35 -21.54
C LYS A 70 -4.72 -48.85 -20.14
N ASP A 71 -4.03 -48.33 -19.13
CA ASP A 71 -4.61 -47.95 -17.84
C ASP A 71 -3.55 -47.29 -16.94
N GLU A 72 -2.91 -46.21 -17.43
CA GLU A 72 -1.90 -45.47 -16.66
C GLU A 72 -2.48 -44.37 -15.74
N THR A 73 -3.80 -44.27 -15.56
CA THR A 73 -4.41 -43.20 -14.73
C THR A 73 -4.74 -43.62 -13.29
N GLY A 74 -4.51 -44.88 -12.92
CA GLY A 74 -4.85 -45.43 -11.60
C GLY A 74 -3.66 -45.62 -10.64
N GLU A 75 -2.47 -45.93 -11.15
CA GLU A 75 -1.35 -46.42 -10.32
C GLU A 75 -0.44 -45.32 -9.75
N GLU A 76 -0.35 -44.14 -10.37
CA GLU A 76 0.41 -43.01 -9.80
C GLU A 76 -0.18 -42.52 -8.46
N LYS A 77 -1.48 -42.73 -8.23
CA LYS A 77 -2.17 -42.29 -7.00
C LYS A 77 -1.79 -43.07 -5.74
N HIS A 78 -1.11 -44.21 -5.86
CA HIS A 78 -0.75 -45.02 -4.68
C HIS A 78 0.65 -44.70 -4.12
N PHE A 79 1.53 -44.06 -4.89
CA PHE A 79 2.83 -43.60 -4.38
C PHE A 79 2.68 -42.38 -3.44
N ASP A 80 1.63 -41.59 -3.64
CA ASP A 80 1.26 -40.42 -2.83
C ASP A 80 0.80 -40.74 -1.40
N SER A 81 0.52 -42.01 -1.09
CA SER A 81 0.00 -42.43 0.22
C SER A 81 1.06 -42.54 1.31
N ILE A 82 2.36 -42.50 0.99
CA ILE A 82 3.44 -42.64 1.97
C ILE A 82 3.91 -41.25 2.43
N LYS A 83 2.99 -40.51 3.06
CA LYS A 83 3.24 -39.19 3.68
C LYS A 83 3.50 -39.33 5.19
N ASN A 84 4.58 -39.98 5.59
CA ASN A 84 5.03 -39.88 6.98
C ASN A 84 6.13 -38.81 7.11
N THR A 85 5.69 -37.59 7.45
CA THR A 85 6.53 -36.41 7.67
C THR A 85 7.67 -36.64 8.67
N ASP A 86 7.46 -37.50 9.66
CA ASP A 86 8.42 -37.71 10.75
C ASP A 86 9.69 -38.46 10.30
N LEU A 87 9.56 -39.37 9.32
CA LEU A 87 10.72 -40.08 8.76
C LEU A 87 11.52 -39.17 7.82
N ILE A 88 10.81 -38.36 7.03
CA ILE A 88 11.39 -37.41 6.07
C ILE A 88 12.12 -36.28 6.81
N ARG A 89 11.60 -35.81 7.95
CA ARG A 89 12.28 -34.83 8.81
C ARG A 89 13.67 -35.31 9.23
N MET A 90 13.79 -36.57 9.66
CA MET A 90 15.05 -37.14 10.15
C MET A 90 16.05 -37.52 9.05
N MET A 91 15.66 -37.47 7.77
CA MET A 91 16.55 -37.74 6.64
C MET A 91 17.64 -36.68 6.58
N LYS A 92 18.90 -37.15 6.54
CA LYS A 92 20.07 -36.30 6.35
C LYS A 92 20.22 -35.96 4.88
N VAL A 93 20.26 -34.67 4.60
CA VAL A 93 20.36 -34.14 3.23
C VAL A 93 21.81 -33.76 2.94
N ASN A 94 22.34 -34.22 1.80
CA ASN A 94 23.66 -33.81 1.35
C ASN A 94 23.66 -32.36 0.81
N GLU A 95 24.79 -31.67 0.80
CA GLU A 95 24.86 -30.26 0.36
C GLU A 95 24.37 -30.06 -1.07
N GLN A 96 24.69 -30.98 -1.99
CA GLN A 96 24.22 -30.96 -3.38
C GLN A 96 22.69 -31.11 -3.49
N GLN A 97 22.09 -31.97 -2.65
CA GLN A 97 20.64 -32.17 -2.60
C GLN A 97 19.94 -30.94 -2.02
N MET A 98 20.53 -30.32 -1.01
CA MET A 98 20.02 -29.08 -0.40
C MET A 98 19.96 -27.94 -1.41
N ILE A 99 21.00 -27.82 -2.27
CA ILE A 99 21.04 -26.84 -3.35
C ILE A 99 19.92 -27.10 -4.37
N GLN A 100 19.72 -28.37 -4.78
CA GLN A 100 18.65 -28.73 -5.73
C GLN A 100 17.26 -28.40 -5.19
N MET A 101 16.96 -28.77 -3.93
CA MET A 101 15.68 -28.42 -3.29
C MET A 101 15.50 -26.91 -3.19
N MET A 102 16.55 -26.17 -2.84
CA MET A 102 16.48 -24.71 -2.76
C MET A 102 16.15 -24.08 -4.10
N ILE A 103 16.69 -24.59 -5.20
CA ILE A 103 16.38 -24.13 -6.55
C ILE A 103 14.90 -24.39 -6.89
N GLY A 104 14.38 -25.57 -6.57
CA GLY A 104 12.96 -25.92 -6.80
C GLY A 104 12.01 -25.01 -6.02
N VAL A 105 12.24 -24.88 -4.71
CA VAL A 105 11.46 -24.01 -3.82
C VAL A 105 11.51 -22.55 -4.27
N LEU A 106 12.72 -22.03 -4.53
CA LEU A 106 12.89 -20.63 -4.89
C LEU A 106 12.26 -20.32 -6.25
N ARG A 107 12.33 -21.24 -7.22
CA ARG A 107 11.72 -21.04 -8.55
C ARG A 107 10.21 -20.82 -8.46
N HIS A 108 9.52 -21.57 -7.61
CA HIS A 108 8.06 -21.44 -7.45
C HIS A 108 7.66 -20.33 -6.48
N ALA A 109 8.33 -20.22 -5.32
CA ALA A 109 7.98 -19.25 -4.30
C ALA A 109 8.41 -17.82 -4.65
N ALA A 110 9.60 -17.62 -5.23
CA ALA A 110 10.10 -16.28 -5.53
C ALA A 110 9.24 -15.55 -6.56
N ALA A 111 8.73 -16.26 -7.57
CA ALA A 111 7.83 -15.67 -8.56
C ALA A 111 6.54 -15.14 -7.93
N SER A 112 5.89 -15.95 -7.08
CA SER A 112 4.66 -15.54 -6.38
C SER A 112 4.91 -14.36 -5.44
N VAL A 113 5.97 -14.42 -4.63
CA VAL A 113 6.30 -13.37 -3.65
C VAL A 113 6.77 -12.08 -4.35
N PHE A 114 7.41 -12.19 -5.52
CA PHE A 114 7.76 -11.05 -6.37
C PHE A 114 6.50 -10.36 -6.89
N VAL A 115 5.58 -11.09 -7.52
CA VAL A 115 4.36 -10.50 -8.09
C VAL A 115 3.54 -9.78 -7.03
N THR A 116 3.37 -10.38 -5.85
CA THR A 116 2.63 -9.74 -4.75
C THR A 116 3.32 -8.48 -4.24
N SER A 117 4.65 -8.52 -4.04
CA SER A 117 5.40 -7.37 -3.53
C SER A 117 5.49 -6.26 -4.56
N PHE A 118 5.67 -6.60 -5.84
CA PHE A 118 5.73 -5.67 -6.95
C PHE A 118 4.40 -4.95 -7.17
N THR A 119 3.29 -5.69 -7.22
CA THR A 119 1.95 -5.08 -7.36
C THR A 119 1.59 -4.18 -6.18
N THR A 120 1.93 -4.58 -4.95
CA THR A 120 1.71 -3.75 -3.76
C THR A 120 2.58 -2.48 -3.80
N SER A 121 3.88 -2.62 -4.12
CA SER A 121 4.81 -1.49 -4.24
C SER A 121 4.38 -0.52 -5.34
N ALA A 122 3.97 -1.04 -6.50
CA ALA A 122 3.45 -0.24 -7.61
C ALA A 122 2.22 0.59 -7.22
N ALA A 123 1.28 0.02 -6.46
CA ALA A 123 0.13 0.75 -5.94
C ALA A 123 0.52 1.89 -4.97
N PHE A 124 1.61 1.74 -4.21
CA PHE A 124 2.13 2.85 -3.41
C PHE A 124 2.85 3.89 -4.26
N PHE A 125 3.56 3.49 -5.32
CA PHE A 125 4.21 4.43 -6.25
C PHE A 125 3.22 5.26 -7.06
N THR A 126 1.99 4.79 -7.32
CA THR A 126 0.97 5.63 -7.97
C THR A 126 0.64 6.89 -7.16
N ASN A 127 0.87 6.87 -5.84
CA ASN A 127 0.68 8.06 -4.99
C ASN A 127 1.67 9.18 -5.32
N MET A 128 2.77 8.91 -6.03
CA MET A 128 3.70 9.94 -6.51
C MET A 128 3.08 10.89 -7.54
N ILE A 129 1.96 10.50 -8.17
CA ILE A 129 1.23 11.35 -9.13
C ILE A 129 0.40 12.43 -8.40
N SER A 130 0.12 12.25 -7.11
CA SER A 130 -0.63 13.24 -6.31
C SER A 130 0.08 14.59 -6.27
N ARG A 131 -0.67 15.70 -6.17
CA ARG A 131 -0.08 17.04 -5.94
C ARG A 131 0.31 17.28 -4.47
N ILE A 132 -0.13 16.41 -3.55
CA ILE A 132 0.10 16.57 -2.11
C ILE A 132 1.43 15.92 -1.74
N ALA A 133 2.40 16.72 -1.34
CA ALA A 133 3.76 16.30 -1.04
C ALA A 133 3.86 15.15 -0.02
N TYR A 134 3.12 15.23 1.08
CA TYR A 134 3.13 14.18 2.12
C TYR A 134 2.65 12.82 1.57
N VAL A 135 1.69 12.82 0.64
CA VAL A 135 1.18 11.61 0.00
C VAL A 135 2.22 11.02 -0.96
N GLN A 136 2.94 11.88 -1.70
CA GLN A 136 4.05 11.44 -2.55
C GLN A 136 5.17 10.80 -1.73
N LEU A 137 5.60 11.44 -0.64
CA LEU A 137 6.69 10.96 0.23
C LEU A 137 6.31 9.64 0.91
N PHE A 138 5.07 9.54 1.42
CA PHE A 138 4.54 8.30 1.98
C PHE A 138 4.53 7.17 0.95
N GLY A 139 4.06 7.44 -0.27
CA GLY A 139 4.05 6.47 -1.36
C GLY A 139 5.45 5.99 -1.75
N LEU A 140 6.39 6.92 -1.90
CA LEU A 140 7.79 6.61 -2.21
C LEU A 140 8.43 5.75 -1.11
N PHE A 141 8.28 6.15 0.15
CA PHE A 141 8.85 5.42 1.29
C PHE A 141 8.27 4.00 1.40
N MET A 142 6.94 3.87 1.38
CA MET A 142 6.28 2.56 1.47
C MET A 142 6.61 1.65 0.28
N GLY A 143 6.62 2.20 -0.93
CA GLY A 143 7.01 1.46 -2.14
C GLY A 143 8.41 0.88 -2.04
N CYS A 144 9.39 1.68 -1.59
CA CYS A 144 10.76 1.25 -1.35
C CYS A 144 10.86 0.21 -0.21
N CYS A 145 10.16 0.41 0.91
CA CYS A 145 10.14 -0.53 2.02
C CYS A 145 9.63 -1.91 1.60
N ILE A 146 8.61 -1.98 0.74
CA ILE A 146 8.07 -3.24 0.24
C ILE A 146 9.06 -3.97 -0.68
N LEU A 147 9.75 -3.23 -1.57
CA LEU A 147 10.79 -3.82 -2.43
C LEU A 147 11.97 -4.33 -1.59
N PHE A 148 12.39 -3.56 -0.59
CA PHE A 148 13.44 -4.00 0.32
C PHE A 148 12.99 -5.22 1.14
N ASN A 149 11.75 -5.22 1.62
CA ASN A 149 11.17 -6.37 2.31
C ASN A 149 11.12 -7.61 1.41
N PHE A 150 10.86 -7.47 0.12
CA PHE A 150 10.94 -8.58 -0.84
C PHE A 150 12.36 -9.17 -0.88
N LEU A 151 13.38 -8.33 -1.06
CA LEU A 151 14.78 -8.77 -1.11
C LEU A 151 15.21 -9.44 0.20
N MET A 152 14.84 -8.83 1.33
CA MET A 152 15.08 -9.40 2.67
C MET A 152 14.35 -10.72 2.86
N THR A 153 13.10 -10.84 2.42
CA THR A 153 12.31 -12.07 2.55
C THR A 153 12.96 -13.21 1.76
N VAL A 154 13.33 -12.96 0.50
CA VAL A 154 13.98 -13.97 -0.35
C VAL A 154 15.32 -14.42 0.25
N THR A 155 16.16 -13.50 0.69
CA THR A 155 17.49 -13.83 1.25
C THR A 155 17.40 -14.47 2.63
N MET A 156 16.61 -13.91 3.55
CA MET A 156 16.47 -14.43 4.91
C MET A 156 15.84 -15.81 4.96
N ILE A 157 14.88 -16.11 4.08
CA ILE A 157 14.25 -17.43 4.06
C ILE A 157 15.25 -18.51 3.66
N VAL A 158 16.05 -18.26 2.63
CA VAL A 158 17.12 -19.19 2.20
C VAL A 158 18.09 -19.42 3.37
N SER A 159 18.50 -18.36 4.07
CA SER A 159 19.36 -18.47 5.24
C SER A 159 18.70 -19.25 6.39
N PHE A 160 17.43 -18.97 6.69
CA PHE A 160 16.70 -19.60 7.78
C PHE A 160 16.52 -21.10 7.56
N VAL A 161 16.19 -21.52 6.33
CA VAL A 161 16.03 -22.93 5.96
C VAL A 161 17.36 -23.69 6.13
N ILE A 162 18.48 -23.11 5.69
CA ILE A 162 19.81 -23.74 5.85
C ILE A 162 20.20 -23.86 7.33
N VAL A 163 19.97 -22.81 8.12
CA VAL A 163 20.23 -22.82 9.58
C VAL A 163 19.34 -23.84 10.28
N TYR A 164 18.06 -23.90 9.92
CA TYR A 164 17.12 -24.85 10.47
C TYR A 164 17.58 -26.31 10.23
N GLU A 165 17.96 -26.63 9.00
CA GLU A 165 18.40 -27.98 8.62
C GLU A 165 19.76 -28.35 9.21
N LYS A 166 20.73 -27.42 9.23
CA LYS A 166 22.10 -27.69 9.70
C LYS A 166 22.26 -27.62 11.22
N ILE A 167 21.46 -26.81 11.91
CA ILE A 167 21.64 -26.54 13.35
C ILE A 167 20.43 -27.02 14.15
N CYS A 168 19.20 -26.63 13.79
CA CYS A 168 18.04 -26.91 14.63
C CYS A 168 17.62 -28.39 14.64
N GLU A 169 17.57 -29.05 13.48
CA GLU A 169 17.27 -30.49 13.37
C GLU A 169 18.25 -31.38 14.15
N PRO A 170 19.58 -31.29 13.97
CA PRO A 170 20.52 -32.12 14.73
C PRO A 170 20.56 -31.76 16.21
N LEU A 171 20.34 -30.50 16.58
CA LEU A 171 20.25 -30.10 18.00
C LEU A 171 19.00 -30.69 18.66
N SER A 172 17.86 -30.64 17.98
CA SER A 172 16.59 -31.25 18.42
C SER A 172 16.73 -32.76 18.60
N ALA A 173 17.34 -33.45 17.61
CA ALA A 173 17.58 -34.88 17.67
C ALA A 173 18.56 -35.30 18.79
N ARG A 174 19.53 -34.44 19.14
CA ARG A 174 20.60 -34.75 20.10
C ARG A 174 20.27 -34.41 21.55
N PHE A 175 19.49 -33.34 21.80
CA PHE A 175 19.31 -32.86 23.16
C PHE A 175 18.21 -33.57 23.95
N GLY A 176 17.18 -34.17 23.34
CA GLY A 176 16.17 -34.97 24.05
C GLY A 176 15.51 -34.31 25.29
N LEU A 177 15.73 -33.00 25.49
CA LEU A 177 15.53 -32.28 26.75
C LEU A 177 14.09 -31.76 26.89
N PHE A 178 13.33 -31.84 25.81
CA PHE A 178 11.93 -31.47 25.71
C PHE A 178 11.12 -32.75 25.43
N ASN A 179 11.05 -33.70 26.37
CA ASN A 179 10.38 -34.99 26.11
C ASN A 179 9.05 -35.19 26.85
N HIS A 180 8.61 -34.24 27.69
CA HIS A 180 7.32 -34.36 28.41
C HIS A 180 6.28 -33.28 28.07
N PHE A 181 6.66 -32.00 28.05
CA PHE A 181 5.75 -30.93 27.62
C PHE A 181 5.38 -30.91 26.12
N PRO A 182 6.27 -31.27 25.17
CA PRO A 182 5.90 -31.22 23.76
C PRO A 182 5.16 -32.46 23.28
N ALA A 183 5.11 -33.59 23.98
CA ALA A 183 4.31 -34.73 23.49
C ALA A 183 2.82 -34.37 23.37
N ILE A 184 2.29 -33.62 24.33
CA ILE A 184 0.91 -33.12 24.31
C ILE A 184 0.78 -31.98 23.30
N PHE A 185 1.72 -31.02 23.29
CA PHE A 185 1.69 -29.89 22.36
C PHE A 185 1.84 -30.33 20.90
N ASP A 186 2.73 -31.27 20.61
CA ASP A 186 2.92 -31.91 19.31
C ASP A 186 1.70 -32.72 18.93
N THR A 187 1.10 -33.49 19.85
CA THR A 187 -0.16 -34.21 19.56
C THR A 187 -1.28 -33.23 19.21
N ILE A 188 -1.40 -32.12 19.94
CA ILE A 188 -2.37 -31.06 19.68
C ILE A 188 -2.07 -30.37 18.35
N MET A 189 -0.82 -29.99 18.09
CA MET A 189 -0.39 -29.31 16.85
C MET A 189 -0.51 -30.22 15.62
N ILE A 190 -0.22 -31.51 15.75
CA ILE A 190 -0.43 -32.51 14.70
C ILE A 190 -1.93 -32.72 14.45
N SER A 191 -2.75 -32.72 15.51
CA SER A 191 -4.21 -32.77 15.36
C SER A 191 -4.75 -31.51 14.69
N LEU A 192 -4.30 -30.33 15.12
CA LEU A 192 -4.69 -29.04 14.58
C LEU A 192 -4.29 -28.92 13.11
N THR A 193 -3.05 -29.30 12.77
CA THR A 193 -2.56 -29.30 11.38
C THR A 193 -3.35 -30.26 10.50
N ARG A 194 -3.73 -31.45 10.99
CA ARG A 194 -4.58 -32.39 10.25
C ARG A 194 -5.99 -31.85 10.03
N VAL A 195 -6.59 -31.26 11.05
CA VAL A 195 -7.90 -30.60 10.93
C VAL A 195 -7.83 -29.43 9.96
N ASN A 196 -6.79 -28.61 10.06
CA ASN A 196 -6.55 -27.48 9.17
C ASN A 196 -6.40 -27.93 7.72
N HIS A 197 -5.54 -28.92 7.47
CA HIS A 197 -5.36 -29.49 6.15
C HIS A 197 -6.67 -30.08 5.61
N ALA A 198 -7.43 -30.82 6.42
CA ALA A 198 -8.72 -31.34 5.99
C ALA A 198 -9.71 -30.22 5.63
N ILE A 199 -9.77 -29.15 6.42
CA ILE A 199 -10.60 -27.96 6.16
C ILE A 199 -10.19 -27.32 4.83
N PHE A 200 -8.91 -26.98 4.65
CA PHE A 200 -8.44 -26.23 3.49
C PHE A 200 -8.41 -27.03 2.19
N THR A 201 -8.04 -28.31 2.24
CA THR A 201 -7.87 -29.13 1.02
C THR A 201 -9.12 -29.89 0.64
N VAL A 202 -9.97 -30.25 1.60
CA VAL A 202 -11.14 -31.11 1.35
C VAL A 202 -12.44 -30.32 1.50
N TYR A 203 -12.67 -29.71 2.66
CA TYR A 203 -13.97 -29.10 2.95
C TYR A 203 -14.20 -27.80 2.17
N ILE A 204 -13.24 -26.87 2.19
CA ILE A 204 -13.36 -25.58 1.48
C ILE A 204 -13.60 -25.79 -0.03
N PRO A 205 -12.81 -26.58 -0.77
CA PRO A 205 -13.03 -26.76 -2.21
C PRO A 205 -14.35 -27.46 -2.50
N ARG A 206 -14.76 -28.46 -1.70
CA ARG A 206 -16.06 -29.13 -1.85
C ARG A 206 -17.22 -28.15 -1.65
N ILE A 207 -17.13 -27.28 -0.63
CA ILE A 207 -18.15 -26.25 -0.37
C ILE A 207 -18.20 -25.25 -1.53
N ILE A 208 -17.05 -24.73 -1.97
CA ILE A 208 -16.97 -23.76 -3.07
C ILE A 208 -17.53 -24.36 -4.37
N ILE A 209 -17.18 -25.59 -4.71
CA ILE A 209 -17.65 -26.24 -5.95
C ILE A 209 -19.15 -26.54 -5.88
N LYS A 210 -19.64 -27.07 -4.74
CA LYS A 210 -21.06 -27.41 -4.55
C LYS A 210 -21.95 -26.17 -4.56
N PHE A 211 -21.49 -25.08 -3.94
CA PHE A 211 -22.24 -23.82 -3.82
C PHE A 211 -21.75 -22.72 -4.77
N ARG A 212 -21.10 -23.09 -5.88
CA ARG A 212 -20.44 -22.11 -6.78
C ARG A 212 -21.36 -20.99 -7.24
N TYR A 213 -22.57 -21.32 -7.68
CA TYR A 213 -23.52 -20.33 -8.20
C TYR A 213 -24.06 -19.44 -7.09
N PHE A 214 -24.22 -19.97 -5.87
CA PHE A 214 -24.60 -19.20 -4.71
C PHE A 214 -23.53 -18.16 -4.38
N PHE A 215 -22.26 -18.56 -4.27
CA PHE A 215 -21.17 -17.62 -3.98
C PHE A 215 -20.99 -16.57 -5.08
N ILE A 216 -21.01 -16.98 -6.35
CA ILE A 216 -20.89 -16.03 -7.48
C ILE A 216 -22.01 -15.00 -7.42
N THR A 217 -23.26 -15.43 -7.25
CA THR A 217 -24.42 -14.53 -7.19
C THR A 217 -24.36 -13.63 -5.95
N PHE A 218 -23.97 -14.19 -4.80
CA PHE A 218 -23.84 -13.46 -3.54
C PHE A 218 -22.77 -12.36 -3.62
N PHE A 219 -21.55 -12.68 -4.07
CA PHE A 219 -20.47 -11.69 -4.21
C PHE A 219 -20.77 -10.67 -5.30
N LEU A 220 -21.47 -11.06 -6.37
CA LEU A 220 -21.91 -10.12 -7.41
C LEU A 220 -22.94 -9.13 -6.88
N ILE A 221 -23.95 -9.59 -6.14
CA ILE A 221 -24.93 -8.70 -5.48
C ILE A 221 -24.21 -7.79 -4.48
N LEU A 222 -23.29 -8.32 -3.66
CA LEU A 222 -22.55 -7.54 -2.68
C LEU A 222 -21.65 -6.49 -3.35
N GLY A 223 -21.03 -6.82 -4.49
CA GLY A 223 -20.25 -5.89 -5.30
C GLY A 223 -21.09 -4.77 -5.90
N ILE A 224 -22.25 -5.10 -6.49
CA ILE A 224 -23.19 -4.10 -7.04
C ILE A 224 -23.71 -3.19 -5.92
N LEU A 225 -24.09 -3.77 -4.78
CA LEU A 225 -24.56 -3.00 -3.62
C LEU A 225 -23.45 -2.08 -3.08
N GLY A 226 -22.21 -2.58 -2.99
CA GLY A 226 -21.05 -1.78 -2.61
C GLY A 226 -20.82 -0.61 -3.56
N LEU A 227 -20.90 -0.83 -4.87
CA LEU A 227 -20.81 0.24 -5.88
C LEU A 227 -21.94 1.27 -5.71
N LEU A 228 -23.18 0.81 -5.48
CA LEU A 228 -24.33 1.70 -5.27
C LEU A 228 -24.13 2.57 -4.01
N ILE A 229 -23.65 1.99 -2.92
CA ILE A 229 -23.37 2.72 -1.66
C ILE A 229 -22.28 3.79 -1.88
N VAL A 230 -21.20 3.43 -2.58
CA VAL A 230 -20.06 4.32 -2.82
C VAL A 230 -20.41 5.47 -3.78
N PHE A 231 -21.22 5.21 -4.82
CA PHE A 231 -21.50 6.20 -5.88
C PHE A 231 -22.86 6.91 -5.76
N TYR A 232 -23.89 6.28 -5.19
CA TYR A 232 -25.26 6.83 -5.15
C TYR A 232 -25.63 7.44 -3.79
N HIS A 233 -25.56 6.69 -2.69
CA HIS A 233 -25.85 7.21 -1.34
C HIS A 233 -25.37 6.19 -0.28
N PRO A 234 -24.60 6.56 0.76
CA PRO A 234 -24.29 7.91 1.26
C PRO A 234 -23.16 8.65 0.53
N LYS A 235 -22.50 8.03 -0.47
CA LYS A 235 -21.33 8.57 -1.17
C LYS A 235 -20.14 8.86 -0.25
N LEU A 236 -18.95 8.94 -0.82
CA LEU A 236 -17.79 9.48 -0.11
C LEU A 236 -17.90 11.02 -0.11
N THR A 237 -18.45 11.59 0.96
CA THR A 237 -18.46 13.05 1.14
C THR A 237 -17.13 13.52 1.72
N PRO A 238 -16.54 14.62 1.22
CA PRO A 238 -15.41 15.24 1.89
C PRO A 238 -15.79 15.63 3.32
N PRO A 239 -14.82 15.70 4.26
CA PRO A 239 -15.09 16.11 5.63
C PRO A 239 -15.75 17.49 5.64
N LYS A 240 -16.86 17.62 6.38
CA LYS A 240 -17.60 18.89 6.51
C LYS A 240 -16.92 19.87 7.46
N SER A 241 -16.16 19.36 8.43
CA SER A 241 -15.37 20.18 9.34
C SER A 241 -14.04 20.54 8.68
N ARG A 242 -13.67 21.82 8.77
CA ARG A 242 -12.32 22.29 8.43
C ARG A 242 -11.25 21.80 9.42
N ARG A 243 -11.69 21.34 10.59
CA ARG A 243 -10.86 20.87 11.71
C ARG A 243 -10.36 19.45 11.39
N TYR A 244 -9.05 19.23 11.52
CA TYR A 244 -8.45 17.90 11.38
C TYR A 244 -8.56 17.16 12.72
N GLN A 245 -9.02 15.91 12.68
CA GLN A 245 -9.01 15.03 13.85
C GLN A 245 -7.64 14.34 13.95
N PHE A 246 -6.93 14.55 15.06
CA PHE A 246 -5.62 13.95 15.32
C PHE A 246 -5.71 12.77 16.29
N PHE A 247 -6.60 12.84 17.29
CA PHE A 247 -6.79 11.80 18.29
C PHE A 247 -8.14 11.10 18.14
N GLN A 248 -8.37 10.08 18.96
CA GLN A 248 -9.70 9.46 19.05
C GLN A 248 -10.71 10.47 19.62
N LEU A 249 -11.97 10.41 19.17
CA LEU A 249 -13.04 11.32 19.63
C LEU A 249 -13.27 11.29 21.16
N ASN A 250 -12.87 10.20 21.84
CA ASN A 250 -12.95 10.08 23.29
C ASN A 250 -11.88 10.91 24.02
N HIS A 251 -10.82 11.34 23.33
CA HIS A 251 -9.74 12.11 23.92
C HIS A 251 -10.25 13.50 24.34
N PRO A 252 -9.89 14.03 25.53
CA PRO A 252 -10.37 15.32 26.02
C PRO A 252 -10.22 16.47 25.02
N PHE A 253 -9.10 16.54 24.29
CA PHE A 253 -8.89 17.58 23.27
C PHE A 253 -9.87 17.47 22.09
N GLU A 254 -10.10 16.27 21.57
CA GLU A 254 -11.03 16.07 20.44
C GLU A 254 -12.48 16.25 20.87
N ARG A 255 -12.81 15.76 22.07
CA ARG A 255 -14.12 15.96 22.68
C ARG A 255 -14.42 17.45 22.85
N PHE A 256 -13.44 18.23 23.29
CA PHE A 256 -13.58 19.67 23.36
C PHE A 256 -13.85 20.26 21.96
N GLU A 257 -12.99 19.97 20.98
CA GLU A 257 -13.10 20.53 19.62
C GLU A 257 -14.39 20.16 18.87
N TYR A 258 -14.92 18.94 19.06
CA TYR A 258 -16.07 18.44 18.29
C TYR A 258 -17.41 18.46 19.04
N GLN A 259 -17.41 18.42 20.37
CA GLN A 259 -18.66 18.35 21.15
C GLN A 259 -18.93 19.61 21.96
N MET A 260 -17.90 20.22 22.55
CA MET A 260 -18.09 21.28 23.56
C MET A 260 -17.76 22.68 23.04
N ARG A 261 -16.85 22.82 22.09
CA ARG A 261 -16.38 24.12 21.58
C ARG A 261 -17.53 24.98 21.06
N ASP A 262 -18.47 24.36 20.36
CA ASP A 262 -19.62 25.05 19.76
C ASP A 262 -20.69 25.45 20.80
N GLU A 263 -20.53 25.08 22.09
CA GLU A 263 -21.37 25.57 23.19
C GLU A 263 -20.90 26.95 23.72
N PHE A 264 -19.67 27.36 23.40
CA PHE A 264 -19.07 28.60 23.88
C PHE A 264 -19.27 29.73 22.85
N LEU A 265 -19.98 30.78 23.26
CA LEU A 265 -20.37 31.90 22.40
C LEU A 265 -19.20 32.60 21.70
N SER A 266 -18.03 32.66 22.35
CA SER A 266 -16.82 33.28 21.76
C SER A 266 -16.40 32.62 20.45
N TYR A 267 -16.37 31.28 20.42
CA TYR A 267 -15.97 30.53 19.23
C TYR A 267 -17.06 30.54 18.16
N ILE A 268 -18.33 30.55 18.56
CA ILE A 268 -19.46 30.66 17.62
C ILE A 268 -19.39 31.97 16.84
N ASN A 269 -19.07 33.08 17.51
CA ASN A 269 -19.00 34.38 16.86
C ASN A 269 -17.80 34.47 15.90
N GLU A 270 -16.63 33.98 16.31
CA GLU A 270 -15.44 33.92 15.46
C GLU A 270 -15.68 33.07 14.19
N ASP A 271 -16.27 31.89 14.33
CA ASP A 271 -16.55 31.02 13.17
C ASP A 271 -17.65 31.63 12.28
N LYS A 272 -18.71 32.23 12.86
CA LYS A 272 -19.77 32.89 12.06
C LYS A 272 -19.27 34.09 11.28
N GLU A 273 -18.41 34.92 11.86
CA GLU A 273 -17.82 36.07 11.16
C GLU A 273 -16.98 35.60 9.96
N ASN A 274 -16.13 34.59 10.17
CA ASN A 274 -15.28 34.03 9.11
C ASN A 274 -16.06 33.31 8.00
N ILE A 275 -17.18 32.67 8.32
CA ILE A 275 -17.99 31.92 7.35
C ILE A 275 -18.96 32.82 6.59
N THR A 276 -19.57 33.79 7.26
CA THR A 276 -20.62 34.64 6.64
C THR A 276 -20.01 35.69 5.72
N ASN A 277 -18.86 36.26 6.10
CA ASN A 277 -18.18 37.30 5.33
C ASN A 277 -16.68 36.96 5.18
N PRO A 278 -16.29 36.03 4.30
CA PRO A 278 -14.89 35.71 4.10
C PRO A 278 -14.14 36.93 3.55
N LEU A 279 -12.98 37.23 4.14
CA LEU A 279 -12.12 38.32 3.69
C LEU A 279 -11.53 37.98 2.31
N LEU A 280 -11.92 38.73 1.28
CA LEU A 280 -11.36 38.61 -0.06
C LEU A 280 -10.30 39.71 -0.26
N ILE A 281 -9.09 39.29 -0.62
CA ILE A 281 -7.95 40.16 -0.85
C ILE A 281 -7.51 39.99 -2.30
N PHE A 282 -7.55 41.07 -3.08
CA PHE A 282 -7.01 41.11 -4.43
C PHE A 282 -5.59 41.67 -4.38
N ILE A 283 -4.61 40.90 -4.88
CA ILE A 283 -3.21 41.28 -4.92
C ILE A 283 -2.79 41.36 -6.39
N PHE A 284 -2.09 42.43 -6.74
CA PHE A 284 -1.59 42.67 -8.09
C PHE A 284 -0.08 42.92 -8.05
N GLY A 285 0.61 42.68 -9.18
CA GLY A 285 2.05 42.92 -9.30
C GLY A 285 2.94 41.75 -8.86
N VAL A 286 2.36 40.62 -8.44
CA VAL A 286 3.09 39.38 -8.11
C VAL A 286 2.66 38.28 -9.08
N GLU A 287 3.59 37.40 -9.46
CA GLU A 287 3.34 36.23 -10.30
C GLU A 287 2.93 35.01 -9.45
N ASP A 288 1.94 34.24 -9.92
CA ASP A 288 1.44 33.04 -9.23
C ASP A 288 2.32 31.83 -9.56
N ILE A 289 3.57 31.87 -9.09
CA ILE A 289 4.55 30.80 -9.26
C ILE A 289 4.95 30.29 -7.88
N ASP A 290 4.63 29.03 -7.62
CA ASP A 290 5.12 28.35 -6.42
C ASP A 290 6.58 27.93 -6.62
N LEU A 291 7.48 28.60 -5.90
CA LEU A 291 8.91 28.30 -5.90
C LEU A 291 9.29 27.22 -4.87
N VAL A 292 8.37 26.83 -4.00
CA VAL A 292 8.66 25.91 -2.89
C VAL A 292 8.85 24.48 -3.43
N HIS A 293 9.87 23.80 -2.92
CA HIS A 293 10.09 22.40 -3.28
C HIS A 293 9.06 21.51 -2.57
N PRO A 294 8.30 20.64 -3.28
CA PRO A 294 7.24 19.84 -2.67
C PRO A 294 7.73 19.01 -1.48
N PHE A 295 8.92 18.40 -1.57
CA PHE A 295 9.43 17.53 -0.50
C PHE A 295 10.13 18.26 0.65
N ASN A 296 10.45 19.55 0.49
CA ASN A 296 11.14 20.35 1.51
C ASN A 296 10.42 21.69 1.67
N PRO A 297 9.27 21.72 2.37
CA PRO A 297 8.46 22.94 2.49
C PRO A 297 9.18 24.08 3.22
N ASP A 298 10.14 23.74 4.09
CA ASP A 298 10.91 24.72 4.85
C ASP A 298 11.98 25.43 4.00
N GLN A 299 12.31 24.88 2.83
CA GLN A 299 13.31 25.45 1.94
C GLN A 299 12.66 26.42 0.96
N GLN A 300 12.82 27.72 1.23
CA GLN A 300 12.51 28.76 0.26
C GLN A 300 13.54 28.69 -0.88
N LYS A 301 13.04 28.53 -2.10
CA LYS A 301 13.86 28.60 -3.30
C LYS A 301 13.82 30.04 -3.80
N THR A 302 14.98 30.69 -3.85
CA THR A 302 15.12 32.02 -4.44
C THR A 302 15.32 31.88 -5.94
N VAL A 303 14.62 32.70 -6.72
CA VAL A 303 14.93 32.96 -8.12
C VAL A 303 15.46 34.38 -8.16
N ASP A 304 16.67 34.59 -8.67
CA ASP A 304 17.34 35.90 -8.72
C ASP A 304 17.49 36.60 -7.34
N ASN A 305 17.75 35.84 -6.27
CA ASN A 305 17.79 36.30 -4.86
C ASN A 305 16.45 36.84 -4.32
N GLU A 306 15.36 36.71 -5.07
CA GLU A 306 14.02 37.10 -4.65
C GLU A 306 13.19 35.85 -4.31
N ASN A 307 12.44 35.94 -3.22
CA ASN A 307 11.51 34.88 -2.79
C ASN A 307 10.15 34.98 -3.51
N ILE A 308 9.89 36.10 -4.18
CA ILE A 308 8.63 36.44 -4.83
C ILE A 308 8.96 37.01 -6.19
N VAL A 309 8.35 36.48 -7.25
CA VAL A 309 8.56 36.99 -8.61
C VAL A 309 7.56 38.10 -8.87
N PHE A 310 8.07 39.32 -9.09
CA PHE A 310 7.22 40.46 -9.44
C PHE A 310 6.83 40.44 -10.93
N ASN A 311 5.55 40.72 -11.20
CA ASN A 311 5.05 40.83 -12.55
C ASN A 311 5.45 42.17 -13.17
N LYS A 312 6.46 42.15 -14.04
CA LYS A 312 6.98 43.35 -14.74
C LYS A 312 6.06 43.88 -15.86
N LYS A 313 4.97 43.18 -16.20
CA LYS A 313 4.05 43.59 -17.27
C LYS A 313 3.01 44.60 -16.81
N ILE A 314 2.75 44.68 -15.50
CA ILE A 314 1.76 45.59 -14.94
C ILE A 314 2.48 46.87 -14.52
N ASP A 315 2.13 47.98 -15.16
CA ASP A 315 2.57 49.32 -14.76
C ASP A 315 1.38 50.11 -14.20
N PHE A 316 1.48 50.51 -12.93
CA PHE A 316 0.46 51.32 -12.25
C PHE A 316 0.55 52.82 -12.58
N TYR A 317 1.59 53.25 -13.28
CA TYR A 317 1.71 54.62 -13.78
C TYR A 317 1.04 54.81 -15.14
N ASP A 318 0.71 53.72 -15.85
CA ASP A 318 0.02 53.78 -17.12
C ASP A 318 -1.46 54.19 -16.93
N PRO A 319 -1.96 55.23 -17.63
CA PRO A 319 -3.33 55.68 -17.45
C PRO A 319 -4.39 54.66 -17.87
N LEU A 320 -4.08 53.73 -18.78
CA LEU A 320 -5.04 52.68 -19.14
C LEU A 320 -5.24 51.72 -17.96
N THR A 321 -4.16 51.33 -17.27
CA THR A 321 -4.23 50.54 -16.03
C THR A 321 -5.02 51.25 -14.93
N LEU A 322 -4.82 52.55 -14.76
CA LEU A 322 -5.56 53.36 -13.77
C LEU A 322 -7.05 53.47 -14.11
N ARG A 323 -7.41 53.67 -15.38
CA ARG A 323 -8.82 53.64 -15.86
C ARG A 323 -9.47 52.28 -15.62
N TRP A 324 -8.74 51.20 -15.89
CA TRP A 324 -9.20 49.84 -15.62
C TRP A 324 -9.46 49.60 -14.14
N LEU A 325 -8.52 50.00 -13.26
CA LEU A 325 -8.65 49.80 -11.82
C LEU A 325 -9.80 50.61 -11.21
N ASP A 326 -10.02 51.84 -11.68
CA ASP A 326 -11.18 52.65 -11.30
C ASP A 326 -12.50 51.96 -11.71
N THR A 327 -12.57 51.44 -12.94
CA THR A 327 -13.74 50.70 -13.43
C THR A 327 -13.99 49.44 -12.60
N PHE A 328 -12.93 48.68 -12.29
CA PHE A 328 -12.99 47.49 -11.45
C PHE A 328 -13.54 47.80 -10.05
N LEU A 329 -13.07 48.87 -9.41
CA LEU A 329 -13.56 49.25 -8.07
C LEU A 329 -15.00 49.78 -8.11
N LYS A 330 -15.40 50.50 -9.16
CA LYS A 330 -16.79 50.91 -9.38
C LYS A 330 -17.71 49.70 -9.54
N ASP A 331 -17.28 48.70 -10.30
CA ASP A 331 -18.03 47.46 -10.51
C ASP A 331 -18.13 46.62 -9.23
N LEU A 332 -17.04 46.56 -8.44
CA LEU A 332 -17.07 45.94 -7.11
C LEU A 332 -18.05 46.64 -6.17
N ASN A 333 -18.09 47.98 -6.18
CA ASN A 333 -18.97 48.75 -5.31
C ASN A 333 -20.46 48.63 -5.70
N ARG A 334 -20.73 48.36 -6.99
CA ARG A 334 -22.09 48.09 -7.48
C ARG A 334 -22.57 46.68 -7.17
N SER A 335 -21.67 45.75 -6.89
CA SER A 335 -22.01 44.35 -6.64
C SER A 335 -22.58 44.16 -5.24
N GLU A 336 -23.72 43.49 -5.15
CA GLU A 336 -24.37 43.14 -3.87
C GLU A 336 -23.63 42.03 -3.09
N LEU A 337 -22.63 41.39 -3.70
CA LEU A 337 -21.87 40.29 -3.10
C LEU A 337 -20.81 40.77 -2.09
N PHE A 338 -20.39 42.03 -2.16
CA PHE A 338 -19.28 42.53 -1.36
C PHE A 338 -19.76 43.57 -0.35
N THR A 339 -19.42 43.34 0.92
CA THR A 339 -19.66 44.31 2.00
C THR A 339 -18.42 45.20 2.21
N ASN A 340 -18.61 46.45 2.64
CA ASN A 340 -17.53 47.40 2.99
C ASN A 340 -16.66 47.92 1.83
N VAL A 341 -17.02 47.68 0.56
CA VAL A 341 -16.27 48.18 -0.61
C VAL A 341 -16.22 49.71 -0.66
N GLN A 342 -17.26 50.39 -0.17
CA GLN A 342 -17.33 51.85 -0.14
C GLN A 342 -16.16 52.50 0.61
N ASN A 343 -15.68 51.85 1.68
CA ASN A 343 -14.52 52.34 2.43
C ASN A 343 -13.23 52.24 1.59
N THR A 344 -13.04 51.12 0.89
CA THR A 344 -11.90 50.93 -0.03
C THR A 344 -11.98 51.88 -1.22
N TYR A 345 -13.16 52.08 -1.80
CA TYR A 345 -13.37 53.00 -2.91
C TYR A 345 -13.14 54.46 -2.51
N SER A 346 -13.56 54.88 -1.31
CA SER A 346 -13.27 56.23 -0.81
C SER A 346 -11.78 56.48 -0.53
N GLN A 347 -11.05 55.46 -0.05
CA GLN A 347 -9.59 55.50 0.05
C GLN A 347 -8.94 55.64 -1.34
N TRP A 348 -9.43 54.89 -2.32
CA TRP A 348 -8.99 54.99 -3.72
C TRP A 348 -9.17 56.41 -4.29
N LEU A 349 -10.36 57.00 -4.13
CA LEU A 349 -10.63 58.38 -4.53
C LEU A 349 -9.69 59.38 -3.83
N THR A 350 -9.37 59.15 -2.56
CA THR A 350 -8.43 60.00 -1.79
C THR A 350 -7.02 59.94 -2.36
N ILE A 351 -6.55 58.75 -2.77
CA ILE A 351 -5.25 58.58 -3.44
C ILE A 351 -5.24 59.34 -4.77
N GLY A 352 -6.31 59.25 -5.55
CA GLY A 352 -6.46 60.01 -6.81
C GLY A 352 -6.39 61.52 -6.60
N ARG A 353 -7.01 62.03 -5.52
CA ARG A 353 -6.94 63.46 -5.14
C ARG A 353 -5.52 63.89 -4.76
N LEU A 354 -4.77 63.04 -4.05
CA LEU A 354 -3.37 63.32 -3.71
C LEU A 354 -2.50 63.36 -4.98
N LEU A 355 -2.64 62.37 -5.86
CA LEU A 355 -1.92 62.33 -7.15
C LEU A 355 -2.20 63.58 -7.99
N ARG A 356 -3.47 64.01 -8.03
CA ARG A 356 -3.88 65.27 -8.66
C ARG A 356 -3.19 66.49 -8.05
N GLY A 357 -3.09 66.55 -6.71
CA GLY A 357 -2.41 67.63 -6.00
C GLY A 357 -0.92 67.73 -6.32
N PHE A 358 -0.25 66.60 -6.52
CA PHE A 358 1.15 66.56 -6.94
C PHE A 358 1.34 67.02 -8.39
N ILE A 359 0.46 66.63 -9.31
CA ILE A 359 0.55 66.98 -10.74
C ILE A 359 0.12 68.44 -11.00
N LYS A 360 -0.91 68.95 -10.30
CA LYS A 360 -1.41 70.32 -10.47
C LYS A 360 -0.39 71.39 -10.03
N LYS A 361 0.60 71.03 -9.21
CA LYS A 361 1.71 71.92 -8.86
C LYS A 361 2.58 72.28 -10.08
N ASP A 362 2.52 71.48 -11.15
CA ASP A 362 3.24 71.69 -12.41
C ASP A 362 2.37 72.22 -13.57
N LEU A 363 1.03 72.18 -13.50
CA LEU A 363 0.14 72.57 -14.60
C LEU A 363 -1.05 73.41 -14.12
N SER A 364 -0.96 74.73 -14.36
CA SER A 364 -2.09 75.66 -14.21
C SER A 364 -3.03 75.55 -15.42
N SER A 365 -4.21 74.94 -15.27
CA SER A 365 -5.41 75.38 -16.00
C SER A 365 -6.71 74.76 -15.46
N ASN A 366 -7.79 75.49 -15.74
CA ASN A 366 -9.16 75.28 -15.32
C ASN A 366 -9.84 74.10 -16.03
N SER A 367 -10.34 73.15 -15.26
CA SER A 367 -11.52 72.36 -15.64
C SER A 367 -12.29 71.94 -14.39
N THR A 368 -13.59 72.14 -14.46
CA THR A 368 -14.59 71.70 -13.48
C THR A 368 -14.71 70.19 -13.64
N TYR A 369 -14.16 69.44 -12.69
CA TYR A 369 -14.25 67.98 -12.67
C TYR A 369 -15.13 67.56 -11.49
N ASP A 370 -15.93 66.52 -11.70
CA ASP A 370 -16.83 65.94 -10.69
C ASP A 370 -16.04 65.45 -9.47
N GLU A 371 -16.53 65.74 -8.26
CA GLU A 371 -15.84 65.36 -7.00
C GLU A 371 -15.91 63.85 -6.69
N ASP A 372 -16.75 63.13 -7.44
CA ASP A 372 -17.08 61.72 -7.27
C ASP A 372 -16.30 60.78 -8.22
N GLU A 373 -15.39 61.30 -9.05
CA GLU A 373 -14.58 60.51 -9.99
C GLU A 373 -13.08 60.50 -9.64
N PHE A 374 -12.43 59.35 -9.89
CA PHE A 374 -10.98 59.20 -9.71
C PHE A 374 -10.22 59.97 -10.81
N PHE A 375 -9.19 60.72 -10.41
CA PHE A 375 -8.34 61.46 -11.33
C PHE A 375 -7.35 60.52 -12.05
N VAL A 376 -7.47 60.40 -13.37
CA VAL A 376 -6.48 59.72 -14.23
C VAL A 376 -5.63 60.77 -14.95
N PRO A 377 -4.29 60.73 -14.84
CA PRO A 377 -3.41 61.61 -15.60
C PRO A 377 -3.60 61.41 -17.12
N SER A 378 -3.66 62.49 -17.89
CA SER A 378 -3.56 62.37 -19.35
C SER A 378 -2.13 61.98 -19.73
N THR A 379 -1.96 60.94 -20.54
CA THR A 379 -0.66 60.63 -21.14
C THR A 379 -0.21 61.80 -21.99
N ARG A 380 1.12 62.00 -22.09
CA ARG A 380 1.75 63.04 -22.92
C ARG A 380 1.44 62.94 -24.44
N ASN A 381 0.68 61.93 -24.84
CA ASN A 381 0.28 61.63 -26.22
C ASN A 381 -1.25 61.62 -26.44
N GLU A 382 -2.06 62.11 -25.49
CA GLU A 382 -3.45 62.51 -25.75
C GLU A 382 -3.54 64.04 -25.94
#